data_AF-A0A4Q4WBP5-F1
#
_entry.id   AF-A0A4Q4WBP5-F1
#
_cell.length_a   1.000
_cell.length_b   1.000
_cell.length_c   1.000
_cell.angle_alpha   90.00
_cell.angle_beta   90.00
_cell.angle_gamma   90.00
#
_symmetry.space_group_name_H-M   'P 1'
#
loop_
_entity.id
_entity.type
_entity.pdbx_description
1 polymer ?
#
loop_
_entity_poly.entity_id
_entity_poly.type
_entity_poly.pdbx_seq_one_letter_code
_entity_poly.pdbx_strand_id
1 'polypeptide(L)'
;MTDTRATTHLYPAHDLAICTDANTAVERITAIYERSAQAIRDRFHAFARGEDCSEDLSACYPYLGITVDPKTLVSDARPAWGTVAYPGVSNASCTITTAPSWWA
;
A
#
# COMPACT_ATOMS: atom_id res chain seq x y z
N MET A 1 -25.30 0.28 10.85
CA MET A 1 -25.15 0.77 9.47
C MET A 1 -24.25 1.99 9.52
N THR A 2 -22.94 1.76 9.62
CA THR A 2 -21.93 2.81 9.86
C THR A 2 -21.55 3.42 8.52
N ASP A 3 -21.80 4.72 8.42
CA ASP A 3 -21.57 5.54 7.22
C ASP A 3 -20.10 5.48 6.78
N THR A 4 -19.86 4.91 5.60
CA THR A 4 -18.53 4.72 5.00
C THR A 4 -17.93 6.03 4.45
N ARG A 5 -18.62 7.18 4.50
CA ARG A 5 -18.14 8.44 3.91
C ARG A 5 -17.26 9.26 4.86
N ALA A 6 -17.19 8.93 6.15
CA ALA A 6 -16.49 9.74 7.14
C ALA A 6 -14.99 9.40 7.35
N THR A 7 -14.46 8.32 6.78
CA THR A 7 -13.06 7.90 7.02
C THR A 7 -12.05 8.53 6.05
N THR A 8 -12.52 9.26 5.04
CA THR A 8 -11.71 9.75 3.91
C THR A 8 -10.70 10.85 4.28
N HIS A 9 -10.81 11.51 5.44
CA HIS A 9 -10.00 12.70 5.75
C HIS A 9 -8.81 12.46 6.72
N LEU A 10 -8.66 11.26 7.31
CA LEU A 10 -7.59 11.01 8.28
C LEU A 10 -6.27 10.53 7.64
N TYR A 11 -6.33 10.06 6.39
CA TYR A 11 -5.17 9.55 5.66
C TYR A 11 -5.19 10.06 4.22
N PRO A 12 -4.05 10.44 3.63
CA PRO A 12 -3.97 10.86 2.22
C PRO A 12 -4.11 9.66 1.25
N ALA A 13 -4.88 8.64 1.62
CA ALA A 13 -5.06 7.39 0.91
C ALA A 13 -6.54 7.20 0.56
N HIS A 14 -6.79 6.72 -0.65
CA HIS A 14 -8.13 6.38 -1.16
C HIS A 14 -8.25 4.87 -1.33
N ASP A 15 -9.49 4.35 -1.37
CA ASP A 15 -9.78 2.92 -1.58
C ASP A 15 -9.10 1.97 -0.57
N LEU A 16 -9.05 2.40 0.70
CA LEU A 16 -8.55 1.59 1.80
C LEU A 16 -9.41 0.34 1.98
N ALA A 17 -8.76 -0.81 2.12
CA ALA A 17 -9.43 -2.03 2.57
C ALA A 17 -8.65 -2.73 3.66
N ILE A 18 -9.42 -3.40 4.52
CA ILE A 18 -8.91 -4.18 5.64
C ILE A 18 -8.65 -5.59 5.14
N CYS A 19 -7.43 -6.07 5.37
CA CYS A 19 -7.02 -7.45 5.10
C CYS A 19 -6.65 -8.10 6.44
N THR A 20 -7.14 -9.32 6.68
CA THR A 20 -6.80 -10.10 7.89
C THR A 20 -5.73 -11.17 7.62
N ASP A 21 -5.35 -11.35 6.37
CA ASP A 21 -4.33 -12.29 5.91
C ASP A 21 -3.21 -11.55 5.18
N ALA A 22 -1.96 -11.97 5.44
CA ALA A 22 -0.78 -11.32 4.91
C ALA A 22 -0.65 -11.48 3.39
N ASN A 23 -0.99 -12.67 2.86
CA ASN A 23 -0.89 -12.92 1.42
C ASN A 23 -1.89 -12.06 0.65
N THR A 24 -3.13 -12.01 1.15
CA THR A 24 -4.20 -11.16 0.59
C THR A 24 -3.79 -9.68 0.58
N ALA A 25 -3.13 -9.20 1.63
CA ALA A 25 -2.63 -7.83 1.69
C ALA A 25 -1.54 -7.57 0.65
N VAL A 26 -0.57 -8.49 0.52
CA VAL A 26 0.53 -8.39 -0.46
C VAL A 26 0.01 -8.43 -1.90
N GLU A 27 -0.92 -9.33 -2.20
CA GLU A 27 -1.57 -9.42 -3.52
C GLU A 27 -2.25 -8.10 -3.89
N ARG A 28 -2.99 -7.49 -2.95
CA ARG A 28 -3.67 -6.21 -3.17
C ARG A 28 -2.68 -5.06 -3.39
N ILE A 29 -1.63 -4.98 -2.57
CA ILE A 29 -0.57 -3.97 -2.72
C ILE A 29 0.11 -4.11 -4.09
N THR A 30 0.37 -5.35 -4.51
CA THR A 30 0.97 -5.67 -5.81
C THR A 30 0.08 -5.21 -6.95
N ALA A 31 -1.21 -5.53 -6.91
CA ALA A 31 -2.16 -5.11 -7.93
C ALA A 31 -2.24 -3.57 -8.06
N ILE A 32 -2.24 -2.85 -6.94
CA ILE A 32 -2.25 -1.38 -6.95
C ILE A 32 -0.95 -0.84 -7.57
N TYR A 33 0.19 -1.37 -7.16
CA TYR A 33 1.49 -0.95 -7.67
C TYR A 33 1.61 -1.20 -9.18
N GLU A 34 1.26 -2.41 -9.64
CA GLU A 34 1.33 -2.79 -11.05
C GLU A 34 0.42 -1.92 -11.92
N ARG A 35 -0.81 -1.65 -11.45
CA ARG A 35 -1.74 -0.76 -12.14
C ARG A 35 -1.19 0.66 -12.25
N SER A 36 -0.70 1.24 -11.16
CA SER A 36 -0.12 2.59 -11.16
C SER A 36 1.13 2.68 -12.05
N ALA A 37 2.01 1.67 -11.98
CA ALA A 37 3.22 1.62 -12.78
C ALA A 37 2.91 1.44 -14.28
N GLN A 38 1.89 0.64 -14.62
CA GLN A 38 1.46 0.46 -16.00
C GLN A 38 0.86 1.74 -16.57
N ALA A 39 0.01 2.43 -15.80
CA ALA A 39 -0.56 3.71 -16.22
C ALA A 39 0.51 4.76 -16.54
N ILE A 40 1.57 4.82 -15.73
CA ILE A 40 2.74 5.69 -15.99
C ILE A 40 3.45 5.27 -17.28
N ARG A 41 3.72 3.97 -17.47
CA ARG A 41 4.39 3.45 -18.68
C ARG A 41 3.60 3.77 -19.94
N ASP A 42 2.30 3.49 -19.94
CA ASP A 42 1.42 3.74 -21.07
C ASP A 42 1.39 5.22 -21.44
N ARG A 43 1.41 6.11 -20.43
CA ARG A 43 1.48 7.56 -20.65
C ARG A 43 2.81 8.00 -21.25
N PHE A 44 3.93 7.44 -20.79
CA PHE A 44 5.22 7.72 -21.42
C PHE A 44 5.25 7.27 -22.88
N HIS A 45 4.65 6.11 -23.19
CA HIS A 45 4.53 5.66 -24.57
C HIS A 45 3.61 6.56 -25.41
N ALA A 46 2.48 7.02 -24.88
CA ALA A 46 1.58 7.98 -25.54
C ALA A 46 2.27 9.32 -25.83
N PHE A 47 2.97 9.87 -24.83
CA PHE A 47 3.74 11.08 -24.96
C PHE A 47 4.83 10.95 -26.04
N ALA A 48 5.55 9.83 -26.07
CA ALA A 48 6.56 9.55 -27.09
C ALA A 48 6.00 9.47 -28.52
N ARG A 49 4.72 9.12 -28.68
CA ARG A 49 4.00 9.13 -29.97
C ARG A 49 3.45 10.50 -30.36
N GLY A 50 3.59 11.52 -29.50
CA GLY A 50 3.07 12.86 -29.72
C GLY A 50 1.57 13.01 -29.42
N GLU A 51 0.98 12.09 -28.66
CA GLU A 51 -0.42 12.19 -28.23
C GLU A 51 -0.57 13.25 -27.14
N ASP A 52 -1.72 13.95 -27.11
CA ASP A 52 -2.01 14.95 -26.08
C ASP A 52 -2.13 14.26 -24.71
N CYS A 53 -1.30 14.74 -23.78
CA CYS A 53 -1.11 14.16 -22.47
C CYS A 53 -1.52 15.09 -21.31
N SER A 54 -2.49 15.97 -21.54
CA SER A 54 -2.94 17.00 -20.59
C SER A 54 -3.81 16.50 -19.41
N GLU A 55 -4.40 15.31 -19.49
CA GLU A 55 -5.20 14.75 -18.39
C GLU A 55 -4.34 14.27 -17.21
N ASP A 56 -4.78 14.59 -15.99
CA ASP A 56 -4.19 14.12 -14.73
C ASP A 56 -4.45 12.63 -14.53
N LEU A 57 -3.38 11.87 -14.36
CA LEU A 57 -3.43 10.43 -14.08
C LEU A 57 -3.24 10.17 -12.59
N SER A 58 -4.16 9.41 -12.00
CA SER A 58 -4.02 8.89 -10.64
C SER A 58 -3.06 7.70 -10.63
N ALA A 59 -1.77 7.98 -10.60
CA ALA A 59 -0.72 7.00 -10.35
C ALA A 59 -0.20 7.18 -8.92
N CYS A 60 -0.78 6.44 -7.98
CA CYS A 60 -0.45 6.54 -6.56
C CYS A 60 0.33 5.32 -6.09
N TYR A 61 1.23 5.54 -5.14
CA TYR A 61 1.86 4.45 -4.39
C TYR A 61 0.85 3.79 -3.45
N PRO A 62 0.92 2.46 -3.27
CA PRO A 62 0.07 1.78 -2.30
C PRO A 62 0.42 2.22 -0.86
N TYR A 63 -0.63 2.39 -0.06
CA TYR A 63 -0.55 2.72 1.35
C TYR A 63 -0.81 1.47 2.20
N LEU A 64 0.04 1.20 3.19
CA LEU A 64 -0.11 0.11 4.15
C LEU A 64 -0.26 0.66 5.56
N GLY A 65 -1.33 0.26 6.24
CA GLY A 65 -1.55 0.48 7.67
C GLY A 65 -1.72 -0.84 8.41
N ILE A 66 -1.02 -1.00 9.52
CA ILE A 66 -1.15 -2.14 10.43
C ILE A 66 -1.79 -1.62 11.71
N THR A 67 -2.91 -2.23 12.09
CA THR A 67 -3.62 -1.92 13.35
C THR A 67 -3.46 -3.09 14.30
N VAL A 68 -2.96 -2.84 15.49
CA VAL A 68 -2.82 -3.85 16.55
C VAL A 68 -3.80 -3.55 17.68
N ASP A 69 -4.71 -4.50 17.94
CA ASP A 69 -5.66 -4.38 19.05
C ASP A 69 -4.94 -4.66 20.38
N PRO A 70 -5.14 -3.81 21.42
CA PRO A 70 -4.60 -4.04 22.77
C PRO A 70 -4.80 -5.45 23.32
N LYS A 71 -5.90 -6.13 23.00
CA LYS A 71 -6.23 -7.49 23.46
C LYS A 71 -5.37 -8.58 22.82
N THR A 72 -4.79 -8.29 21.66
CA THR A 72 -3.92 -9.22 20.90
C THR A 72 -2.44 -8.93 21.10
N LEU A 73 -2.10 -7.92 21.91
CA LEU A 73 -0.73 -7.49 22.12
C LEU A 73 0.03 -8.50 22.97
N VAL A 74 0.85 -9.32 22.33
CA VAL A 74 1.84 -10.17 23.00
C VAL A 74 3.16 -9.40 23.05
N SER A 75 3.50 -8.90 24.23
CA SER A 75 4.80 -8.27 24.48
C SER A 75 5.85 -9.36 24.75
N ASP A 76 6.41 -9.92 23.67
CA ASP A 76 7.60 -10.77 23.76
C ASP A 76 8.84 -9.93 23.37
N ALA A 77 9.79 -9.81 24.30
CA ALA A 77 11.02 -9.03 24.13
C ALA A 77 12.19 -9.86 23.54
N ARG A 78 11.98 -11.14 23.22
CA ARG A 78 13.00 -12.02 22.63
C ARG A 78 13.31 -11.73 21.15
N PRO A 79 12.34 -11.37 20.29
CA PRO A 79 12.64 -10.98 18.92
C PRO A 79 13.41 -9.66 18.88
N ALA A 80 14.48 -9.59 18.09
CA ALA A 80 15.21 -8.35 17.85
C ALA A 80 14.42 -7.34 16.98
N TRP A 81 13.39 -7.81 16.26
CA TRP A 81 12.54 -7.02 15.36
C TRP A 81 11.17 -7.71 15.21
N GLY A 82 10.17 -6.96 14.72
CA GLY A 82 8.81 -7.48 14.50
C GLY A 82 7.88 -7.45 15.73
N THR A 83 8.38 -7.00 16.88
CA THR A 83 7.56 -6.79 18.09
C THR A 83 7.00 -5.36 18.10
N VAL A 84 5.72 -5.24 18.46
CA VAL A 84 5.05 -3.95 18.67
C VAL A 84 5.06 -3.63 20.16
N ALA A 85 5.64 -2.48 20.53
CA ALA A 85 5.77 -2.06 21.93
C ALA A 85 4.47 -1.49 22.53
N TYR A 86 3.62 -0.88 21.68
CA TYR A 86 2.37 -0.24 22.09
C TYR A 86 1.26 -0.49 21.09
N PRO A 87 0.00 -0.68 21.53
CA PRO A 87 -1.12 -0.83 20.61
C PRO A 87 -1.37 0.49 19.88
N GLY A 88 -1.73 0.40 18.59
CA GLY A 88 -1.90 1.57 17.74
C GLY A 88 -1.91 1.23 16.25
N VAL A 89 -1.92 2.28 15.43
CA VAL A 89 -1.83 2.18 13.97
C VAL A 89 -0.43 2.60 13.52
N SER A 90 0.33 1.68 12.95
CA SER A 90 1.59 1.97 12.25
C SER A 90 1.32 2.03 10.75
N ASN A 91 1.82 3.07 10.07
CA ASN A 91 1.58 3.26 8.64
C ASN A 91 2.88 3.52 7.87
N ALA A 92 2.90 3.09 6.62
CA ALA A 92 4.01 3.28 5.69
C ALA A 92 3.52 3.27 4.23
N SER A 93 4.19 4.04 3.38
CA SER A 93 4.07 3.90 1.92
C SER A 93 4.99 2.77 1.47
N CYS A 94 4.51 1.87 0.62
CA CYS A 94 5.29 0.75 0.11
C CYS A 94 5.64 0.93 -1.36
N THR A 95 6.87 0.54 -1.72
CA THR A 95 7.26 0.30 -3.11
C THR A 95 7.62 -1.17 -3.26
N ILE A 96 7.25 -1.79 -4.37
CA ILE A 96 7.65 -3.16 -4.67
C ILE A 96 8.95 -3.11 -5.45
N THR A 97 9.97 -3.75 -4.91
CA THR A 97 11.22 -4.05 -5.61
C THR A 97 11.30 -5.55 -5.78
N THR A 98 11.26 -6.02 -7.03
CA THR A 98 11.59 -7.41 -7.34
C THR A 98 13.07 -7.64 -7.04
N ALA A 99 13.39 -8.56 -6.14
CA ALA A 99 14.77 -8.86 -5.80
C ALA A 99 15.51 -9.41 -7.05
N PRO A 100 16.69 -8.87 -7.39
CA PRO A 100 17.36 -9.17 -8.65
C PRO A 100 17.97 -10.56 -8.64
N SER A 101 17.72 -11.37 -9.69
CA SER A 101 18.01 -12.82 -9.85
C SER A 101 19.32 -13.44 -9.27
N TRP A 102 20.29 -12.65 -8.84
CA TRP A 102 21.52 -13.08 -8.17
C TRP A 102 21.38 -13.24 -6.63
N TRP A 103 20.17 -13.17 -6.08
CA TRP A 103 19.86 -13.48 -4.67
C TRP A 103 19.45 -14.94 -4.41
N ALA A 104 19.42 -15.79 -5.44
CA ALA A 104 19.05 -17.21 -5.37
C ALA A 104 20.26 -18.13 -5.22
#